data_AF-A0A2H0WT21-F1
#
_entry.id   AF-A0A2H0WT21-F1
#
_cell.length_a   1.000
_cell.length_b   1.000
_cell.length_c   1.000
_cell.angle_alpha   90.00
_cell.angle_beta   90.00
_cell.angle_gamma   90.00
#
_symmetry.space_group_name_H-M   'P 1'
#
loop_
_entity.id
_entity.type
_entity.pdbx_description
1 polymer ?
#
loop_
_entity_poly.entity_id
_entity_poly.type
_entity_poly.pdbx_seq_one_letter_code
_entity_poly.pdbx_strand_id
1 'polypeptide(L)'
;MGICYTFSMNPVDLWNRAYLKKNAVPSFNFSGADVALTIARTVKRLGYYCLISTSERELNFQTPSLVVSIAKALQESGYPVFLNLDHGKSSEIIRRAIDLGFDCIHFDGSDLSLEENITRTKEIVEICRPRGISVEGEVGKIGGSSTLQDESGKTSELTKPEEAIRFAKETQVDILACSFGSAHGLSKEPEILDISILEEIRKHVDVPFVLHGGSGLPQTEIKKAISAGVVKINFNTELRMAWTEGIKEYLNQNSQDIVPVNILTHADLKVEKVVEEKVRMCINSE
;
A
#
# COMPACT_ATOMS: atom_id res chain seq x y z
N MET A 1 3.11 -7.64 26.63
CA MET A 1 3.35 -9.02 26.15
C MET A 1 3.94 -8.90 24.75
N GLY A 2 5.26 -9.08 24.62
CA GLY A 2 5.94 -8.89 23.33
C GLY A 2 5.56 -10.01 22.37
N ILE A 3 5.05 -9.64 21.19
CA ILE A 3 4.80 -10.58 20.10
C ILE A 3 6.17 -11.11 19.67
N CYS A 4 6.41 -12.41 19.89
CA CYS A 4 7.57 -13.09 19.34
C CYS A 4 7.36 -13.18 17.82
N TYR A 5 8.14 -12.43 17.05
CA TYR A 5 8.13 -12.48 15.60
C TYR A 5 8.85 -13.76 15.17
N THR A 6 8.12 -14.85 14.98
CA THR A 6 8.65 -15.97 14.19
C THR A 6 8.57 -15.57 12.73
N PHE A 7 9.66 -15.72 11.97
CA PHE A 7 9.78 -15.46 10.53
C PHE A 7 8.98 -16.47 9.68
N SER A 8 7.76 -16.80 10.12
CA SER A 8 6.86 -17.79 9.53
C SER A 8 5.57 -17.15 8.99
N MET A 9 5.44 -15.83 9.01
CA MET A 9 4.25 -15.13 8.53
C MET A 9 4.40 -14.82 7.05
N ASN A 10 3.51 -15.37 6.22
CA ASN A 10 3.37 -14.97 4.82
C ASN A 10 2.29 -13.87 4.68
N PRO A 11 2.21 -13.19 3.52
CA PRO A 11 1.22 -12.13 3.32
C PRO A 11 -0.24 -12.58 3.44
N VAL A 12 -0.58 -13.82 3.06
CA VAL A 12 -1.97 -14.33 3.18
C VAL A 12 -2.37 -14.48 4.66
N ASP A 13 -1.47 -15.00 5.50
CA ASP A 13 -1.65 -15.06 6.95
C ASP A 13 -1.77 -13.66 7.56
N LEU A 14 -1.03 -12.70 7.02
CA LEU A 14 -1.09 -11.30 7.43
C LEU A 14 -2.47 -10.69 7.16
N TRP A 15 -3.05 -10.92 5.97
CA TRP A 15 -4.41 -10.46 5.63
C TRP A 15 -5.46 -11.08 6.52
N ASN A 16 -5.40 -12.40 6.72
CA ASN A 16 -6.32 -13.12 7.60
C ASN A 16 -6.25 -12.59 9.03
N ARG A 17 -5.04 -12.37 9.55
CA ARG A 17 -4.84 -11.79 10.88
C ARG A 17 -5.41 -10.37 10.98
N ALA A 18 -5.21 -9.54 9.97
CA ALA A 18 -5.75 -8.18 9.93
C ALA A 18 -7.29 -8.21 9.93
N TYR A 19 -7.89 -9.02 9.05
CA TYR A 19 -9.34 -9.19 8.94
C TYR A 19 -9.98 -9.65 10.25
N LEU A 20 -9.46 -10.72 10.86
CA LEU A 20 -9.98 -11.28 12.11
C LEU A 20 -9.88 -10.30 13.29
N LYS A 21 -8.83 -9.48 13.31
CA LYS A 21 -8.63 -8.47 14.36
C LYS A 21 -9.33 -7.14 14.06
N LYS A 22 -10.04 -7.03 12.93
CA LYS A 22 -10.60 -5.77 12.43
C LYS A 22 -9.55 -4.66 12.38
N ASN A 23 -8.37 -5.00 11.88
CA ASN A 23 -7.27 -4.08 11.62
C ASN A 23 -7.00 -4.01 10.12
N ALA A 24 -6.22 -3.02 9.72
CA ALA A 24 -5.53 -3.01 8.43
C ALA A 24 -4.01 -3.02 8.60
N VAL A 25 -3.32 -3.41 7.55
CA VAL A 25 -1.88 -3.33 7.39
C VAL A 25 -1.59 -2.10 6.54
N PRO A 26 -0.82 -1.13 7.04
CA PRO A 26 -0.44 0.01 6.24
C PRO A 26 0.59 -0.41 5.18
N SER A 27 0.41 0.11 3.98
CA SER A 27 1.32 -0.01 2.84
C SER A 27 1.91 1.36 2.56
N PHE A 28 3.22 1.51 2.77
CA PHE A 28 3.91 2.78 2.64
C PHE A 28 4.82 2.76 1.42
N ASN A 29 4.61 3.69 0.47
CA ASN A 29 5.54 3.82 -0.64
C ASN A 29 6.86 4.44 -0.20
N PHE A 30 7.97 4.01 -0.80
CA PHE A 30 9.29 4.59 -0.55
C PHE A 30 10.07 4.84 -1.84
N SER A 31 10.91 5.88 -1.84
CA SER A 31 11.77 6.25 -2.97
C SER A 31 13.26 6.14 -2.66
N GLY A 32 13.63 5.79 -1.42
CA GLY A 32 15.00 5.69 -0.94
C GLY A 32 15.12 4.78 0.28
N ALA A 33 16.34 4.30 0.54
CA ALA A 33 16.64 3.37 1.62
C ALA A 33 16.47 3.99 3.03
N ASP A 34 16.69 5.30 3.16
CA ASP A 34 16.45 6.09 4.37
C ASP A 34 14.98 6.03 4.79
N VAL A 35 14.06 6.29 3.86
CA VAL A 35 12.61 6.23 4.11
C VAL A 35 12.16 4.79 4.41
N ALA A 36 12.65 3.80 3.66
CA ALA A 36 12.32 2.39 3.90
C ALA A 36 12.75 1.94 5.31
N LEU A 37 13.96 2.32 5.74
CA LEU A 37 14.47 2.04 7.07
C LEU A 37 13.67 2.76 8.16
N THR A 38 13.29 4.01 7.93
CA THR A 38 12.45 4.80 8.85
C THR A 38 11.09 4.16 9.05
N ILE A 39 10.43 3.72 7.96
CA ILE A 39 9.17 2.97 8.03
C ILE A 39 9.36 1.69 8.87
N ALA A 40 10.35 0.86 8.50
CA ALA A 40 10.60 -0.43 9.14
C ALA A 40 10.89 -0.30 10.65
N ARG A 41 11.71 0.67 11.05
CA ARG A 41 12.02 0.96 12.45
C ARG A 41 10.80 1.40 13.24
N THR A 42 10.00 2.31 12.67
CA THR A 42 8.80 2.84 13.32
C THR A 42 7.79 1.73 13.56
N VAL A 43 7.51 0.92 12.54
CA VAL A 43 6.56 -0.21 12.62
C VAL A 43 7.03 -1.28 13.61
N LYS A 44 8.34 -1.59 13.64
CA LYS A 44 8.93 -2.49 14.63
C LYS A 44 8.78 -1.97 16.05
N ARG A 45 9.03 -0.68 16.29
CA ARG A 45 8.84 -0.02 17.61
C ARG A 45 7.38 -0.13 18.08
N LEU A 46 6.43 -0.05 17.15
CA LEU A 46 4.99 -0.17 17.44
C LEU A 46 4.51 -1.62 17.58
N GLY A 47 5.36 -2.62 17.38
CA GLY A 47 4.97 -4.02 17.49
C GLY A 47 3.98 -4.45 16.41
N TYR A 48 4.08 -3.87 15.21
CA TYR A 48 3.16 -4.13 14.09
C TYR A 48 3.88 -4.68 12.84
N TYR A 49 3.14 -4.82 11.73
CA TYR A 49 3.64 -5.21 10.41
C TYR A 49 3.24 -4.15 9.38
N CYS A 50 4.00 -4.01 8.30
CA CYS A 50 3.62 -3.16 7.19
C CYS A 50 4.11 -3.71 5.85
N LEU A 51 3.62 -3.11 4.78
CA LEU A 51 4.21 -3.24 3.46
C LEU A 51 5.11 -2.02 3.20
N ILE A 52 6.28 -2.26 2.63
CA ILE A 52 7.07 -1.25 1.94
C ILE A 52 6.84 -1.42 0.44
N SER A 53 6.37 -0.37 -0.21
CA SER A 53 5.80 -0.44 -1.55
C SER A 53 6.57 0.42 -2.54
N THR A 54 6.62 -0.01 -3.80
CA THR A 54 7.19 0.79 -4.90
C THR A 54 6.29 0.68 -6.12
N SER A 55 5.98 1.82 -6.76
CA SER A 55 5.36 1.78 -8.08
C SER A 55 6.40 1.51 -9.17
N GLU A 56 5.95 1.31 -10.41
CA GLU A 56 6.85 1.21 -11.57
C GLU A 56 7.77 2.45 -11.68
N ARG A 57 7.32 3.63 -11.26
CA ARG A 57 8.14 4.85 -11.25
C ARG A 57 9.33 4.72 -10.29
N GLU A 58 9.08 4.29 -9.06
CA GLU A 58 10.16 4.13 -8.08
C GLU A 58 11.08 2.97 -8.45
N LEU A 59 10.57 1.91 -9.07
CA LEU A 59 11.39 0.80 -9.58
C LEU A 59 12.29 1.23 -10.72
N ASN A 60 11.80 2.05 -11.64
CA ASN A 60 12.62 2.58 -12.72
C ASN A 60 13.69 3.55 -12.21
N PHE A 61 13.38 4.33 -11.17
CA PHE A 61 14.34 5.24 -10.55
C PHE A 61 15.44 4.51 -9.75
N GLN A 62 15.08 3.51 -8.93
CA GLN A 62 16.02 2.81 -8.04
C GLN A 62 16.67 1.56 -8.66
N THR A 63 16.11 1.04 -9.75
CA THR A 63 16.26 -0.34 -10.25
C THR A 63 15.57 -1.40 -9.37
N PRO A 64 14.95 -2.43 -9.97
CA PRO A 64 14.32 -3.51 -9.20
C PRO A 64 15.26 -4.25 -8.23
N SER A 65 16.52 -4.46 -8.64
CA SER A 65 17.49 -5.20 -7.82
C SER A 65 17.88 -4.45 -6.54
N LEU A 66 17.98 -3.11 -6.59
CA LEU A 66 18.25 -2.30 -5.41
C LEU A 66 17.09 -2.34 -4.42
N VAL A 67 15.85 -2.16 -4.92
CA VAL A 67 14.62 -2.22 -4.11
C VAL A 67 14.52 -3.53 -3.34
N VAL A 68 14.75 -4.64 -4.04
CA VAL A 68 14.73 -5.98 -3.43
C VAL A 68 15.86 -6.16 -2.42
N SER A 69 17.04 -5.62 -2.71
CA SER A 69 18.18 -5.69 -1.77
C SER A 69 17.90 -4.92 -0.48
N ILE A 70 17.26 -3.74 -0.57
CA ILE A 70 16.83 -2.97 0.59
C ILE A 70 15.83 -3.77 1.43
N ALA A 71 14.79 -4.33 0.79
CA ALA A 71 13.78 -5.12 1.49
C ALA A 71 14.37 -6.35 2.18
N LYS A 72 15.21 -7.13 1.47
CA LYS A 72 15.89 -8.30 2.02
C LYS A 72 16.77 -7.93 3.21
N ALA A 73 17.55 -6.86 3.12
CA ALA A 73 18.37 -6.40 4.24
C ALA A 73 17.53 -6.02 5.48
N LEU A 74 16.36 -5.41 5.29
CA LEU A 74 15.43 -5.11 6.38
C LEU A 74 14.83 -6.38 6.98
N GLN A 75 14.39 -7.32 6.15
CA GLN A 75 13.83 -8.60 6.58
C GLN A 75 14.88 -9.42 7.35
N GLU A 76 16.08 -9.60 6.82
CA GLU A 76 17.19 -10.31 7.47
C GLU A 76 17.61 -9.66 8.80
N SER A 77 17.43 -8.33 8.93
CA SER A 77 17.65 -7.59 10.18
C SER A 77 16.48 -7.72 11.19
N GLY A 78 15.50 -8.56 10.88
CA GLY A 78 14.34 -8.82 11.72
C GLY A 78 13.33 -7.67 11.77
N TYR A 79 13.22 -6.85 10.73
CA TYR A 79 12.12 -5.88 10.61
C TYR A 79 10.87 -6.54 10.02
N PRO A 80 9.67 -6.24 10.53
CA PRO A 80 8.42 -6.91 10.15
C PRO A 80 7.78 -6.28 8.89
N VAL A 81 8.51 -6.33 7.78
CA VAL A 81 8.11 -5.68 6.51
C VAL A 81 7.98 -6.69 5.37
N PHE A 82 6.99 -6.46 4.52
CA PHE A 82 6.79 -7.17 3.25
C PHE A 82 7.01 -6.22 2.08
N LEU A 83 7.66 -6.68 1.02
CA LEU A 83 7.88 -5.91 -0.20
C LEU A 83 6.70 -6.08 -1.17
N ASN A 84 6.15 -4.96 -1.62
CA ASN A 84 5.00 -4.93 -2.53
C ASN A 84 5.26 -4.12 -3.80
N LEU A 85 4.91 -4.71 -4.96
CA LEU A 85 4.81 -4.00 -6.22
C LEU A 85 3.47 -3.27 -6.23
N ASP A 86 3.47 -1.96 -6.39
CA ASP A 86 2.27 -1.13 -6.35
C ASP A 86 1.87 -0.66 -7.76
N HIS A 87 0.63 -0.90 -8.17
CA HIS A 87 0.11 -0.56 -9.49
C HIS A 87 0.97 -1.08 -10.65
N GLY A 88 1.34 -2.37 -10.62
CA GLY A 88 2.02 -3.01 -11.74
C GLY A 88 1.09 -3.12 -12.94
N LYS A 89 1.50 -2.60 -14.10
CA LYS A 89 0.72 -2.63 -15.35
C LYS A 89 1.41 -3.47 -16.42
N SER A 90 2.75 -3.43 -16.46
CA SER A 90 3.53 -4.17 -17.45
C SER A 90 3.76 -5.62 -17.02
N SER A 91 3.46 -6.57 -17.92
CA SER A 91 3.76 -7.99 -17.71
C SER A 91 5.25 -8.25 -17.50
N GLU A 92 6.13 -7.44 -18.10
CA GLU A 92 7.59 -7.52 -17.89
C GLU A 92 7.96 -7.17 -16.45
N ILE A 93 7.45 -6.05 -15.93
CA ILE A 93 7.76 -5.59 -14.58
C ILE A 93 7.19 -6.56 -13.55
N ILE A 94 5.98 -7.06 -13.75
CA ILE A 94 5.35 -8.03 -12.86
C ILE A 94 6.16 -9.33 -12.81
N ARG A 95 6.53 -9.89 -13.97
CA ARG A 95 7.38 -11.09 -14.03
C ARG A 95 8.71 -10.86 -13.32
N ARG A 96 9.32 -9.70 -13.56
CA ARG A 96 10.58 -9.34 -12.91
C ARG A 96 10.45 -9.19 -11.39
N ALA A 97 9.35 -8.60 -10.90
CA ALA A 97 9.08 -8.50 -9.47
C ALA A 97 8.90 -9.89 -8.83
N ILE A 98 8.16 -10.78 -9.49
CA ILE A 98 8.00 -12.17 -9.08
C ILE A 98 9.36 -12.88 -9.01
N ASP A 99 10.16 -12.78 -10.07
CA ASP A 99 11.45 -13.47 -10.17
C ASP A 99 12.49 -12.96 -9.14
N LEU A 100 12.42 -11.68 -8.77
CA LEU A 100 13.33 -11.10 -7.79
C LEU A 100 12.93 -11.38 -6.33
N GLY A 101 11.70 -11.87 -6.11
CA GLY A 101 11.20 -12.27 -4.79
C GLY A 101 10.47 -11.14 -4.07
N PHE A 102 9.57 -10.43 -4.75
CA PHE A 102 8.55 -9.62 -4.08
C PHE A 102 7.60 -10.52 -3.27
N ASP A 103 7.17 -10.04 -2.10
CA ASP A 103 6.22 -10.77 -1.26
C ASP A 103 4.78 -10.59 -1.77
N CYS A 104 4.47 -9.40 -2.30
CA CYS A 104 3.15 -9.04 -2.81
C CYS A 104 3.23 -8.39 -4.19
N ILE A 105 2.25 -8.68 -5.04
CA ILE A 105 2.09 -8.10 -6.37
C ILE A 105 0.70 -7.48 -6.46
N HIS A 106 0.63 -6.16 -6.65
CA HIS A 106 -0.58 -5.51 -7.13
C HIS A 106 -0.53 -5.40 -8.66
N PHE A 107 -1.43 -6.13 -9.33
CA PHE A 107 -1.70 -5.94 -10.75
C PHE A 107 -2.87 -4.98 -10.95
N ASP A 108 -2.57 -3.82 -11.53
CA ASP A 108 -3.55 -2.80 -11.87
C ASP A 108 -3.98 -2.97 -13.33
N GLY A 109 -5.03 -3.77 -13.53
CA GLY A 109 -5.73 -3.95 -14.79
C GLY A 109 -6.96 -3.06 -14.96
N SER A 110 -7.13 -2.02 -14.13
CA SER A 110 -8.34 -1.17 -14.08
C SER A 110 -8.66 -0.44 -15.39
N ASP A 111 -7.64 -0.19 -16.22
CA ASP A 111 -7.78 0.44 -17.54
C ASP A 111 -8.19 -0.56 -18.65
N LEU A 112 -8.20 -1.86 -18.36
CA LEU A 112 -8.56 -2.92 -19.31
C LEU A 112 -10.06 -3.19 -19.29
N SER A 113 -10.55 -3.92 -20.30
CA SER A 113 -11.88 -4.53 -20.20
C SER A 113 -11.90 -5.53 -19.05
N LEU A 114 -13.06 -5.72 -18.42
CA LEU A 114 -13.21 -6.66 -17.31
C LEU A 114 -12.73 -8.08 -17.68
N GLU A 115 -13.03 -8.56 -18.90
CA GLU A 115 -12.58 -9.87 -19.39
C GLU A 115 -11.06 -9.99 -19.46
N GLU A 116 -10.39 -8.96 -20.00
CA GLU A 116 -8.93 -8.96 -20.14
C GLU A 116 -8.28 -8.84 -18.76
N ASN A 117 -8.84 -8.01 -17.87
CA ASN A 117 -8.36 -7.87 -16.50
C ASN A 117 -8.47 -9.20 -15.74
N ILE A 118 -9.61 -9.88 -15.81
CA ILE A 118 -9.80 -11.22 -15.22
C ILE A 118 -8.78 -12.20 -15.78
N THR A 119 -8.63 -12.26 -17.10
CA THR A 119 -7.72 -13.20 -17.77
C THR A 119 -6.28 -13.02 -17.30
N ARG A 120 -5.76 -11.79 -17.36
CA ARG A 120 -4.37 -11.50 -16.94
C ARG A 120 -4.16 -11.69 -15.44
N THR A 121 -5.13 -11.29 -14.62
CA THR A 121 -5.03 -11.47 -13.17
C THR A 121 -4.95 -12.95 -12.81
N LYS A 122 -5.73 -13.82 -13.46
CA LYS A 122 -5.67 -15.27 -13.26
C LYS A 122 -4.29 -15.84 -13.56
N GLU A 123 -3.69 -15.45 -14.69
CA GLU A 123 -2.33 -15.89 -15.04
C GLU A 123 -1.31 -15.49 -13.95
N ILE A 124 -1.43 -14.27 -13.42
CA ILE A 124 -0.55 -13.78 -12.35
C ILE A 124 -0.79 -14.57 -11.06
N VAL A 125 -2.05 -14.81 -10.67
CA VAL A 125 -2.41 -15.62 -9.49
C VAL A 125 -1.84 -17.05 -9.61
N GLU A 126 -1.98 -17.69 -10.77
CA GLU A 126 -1.45 -19.04 -11.02
C GLU A 126 0.08 -19.11 -10.89
N ILE A 127 0.78 -18.04 -11.30
CA ILE A 127 2.24 -17.93 -11.19
C ILE A 127 2.68 -17.62 -9.75
N CYS A 128 1.96 -16.76 -9.03
CA CYS A 128 2.35 -16.27 -7.71
C CYS A 128 2.02 -17.27 -6.58
N ARG A 129 0.86 -17.93 -6.64
CA ARG A 129 0.33 -18.76 -5.55
C ARG A 129 1.28 -19.89 -5.11
N PRO A 130 1.89 -20.69 -6.02
CA PRO A 130 2.84 -21.74 -5.61
C PRO A 130 4.13 -21.21 -4.97
N ARG A 131 4.42 -19.90 -5.15
CA ARG A 131 5.60 -19.23 -4.59
C ARG A 131 5.31 -18.51 -3.27
N GLY A 132 4.06 -18.56 -2.78
CA GLY A 132 3.64 -17.85 -1.58
C GLY A 132 3.58 -16.32 -1.73
N ILE A 133 3.55 -15.83 -2.98
CA ILE A 133 3.43 -14.41 -3.30
C ILE A 133 1.95 -14.06 -3.33
N SER A 134 1.55 -13.03 -2.58
CA SER A 134 0.15 -12.59 -2.58
C SER A 134 -0.14 -11.68 -3.76
N VAL A 135 -1.34 -11.83 -4.35
CA VAL A 135 -1.81 -11.04 -5.48
C VAL A 135 -2.99 -10.17 -5.07
N GLU A 136 -2.83 -8.88 -5.30
CA GLU A 136 -3.87 -7.87 -5.28
C GLU A 136 -4.30 -7.58 -6.72
N GLY A 137 -5.61 -7.63 -6.96
CA GLY A 137 -6.21 -7.18 -8.22
C GLY A 137 -7.07 -5.94 -8.01
N GLU A 138 -7.16 -5.09 -9.02
CA GLU A 138 -7.97 -3.85 -8.99
C GLU A 138 -9.10 -3.89 -10.03
N VAL A 139 -10.29 -3.47 -9.58
CA VAL A 139 -11.49 -3.28 -10.43
C VAL A 139 -12.08 -1.90 -10.17
N GLY A 140 -12.54 -1.24 -11.23
CA GLY A 140 -12.98 0.16 -11.19
C GLY A 140 -11.80 1.12 -11.31
N LYS A 141 -12.07 2.41 -11.47
CA LYS A 141 -11.04 3.43 -11.68
C LYS A 141 -10.86 4.30 -10.46
N ILE A 142 -9.69 4.18 -9.83
CA ILE A 142 -9.31 5.00 -8.69
C ILE A 142 -8.63 6.27 -9.21
N GLY A 143 -9.30 7.41 -9.06
CA GLY A 143 -8.81 8.69 -9.59
C GLY A 143 -7.60 9.27 -8.84
N GLY A 144 -7.02 10.34 -9.40
CA GLY A 144 -5.99 11.16 -8.74
C GLY A 144 -4.54 10.71 -8.95
N SER A 145 -3.61 11.51 -8.45
CA SER A 145 -2.16 11.28 -8.52
C SER A 145 -1.50 11.64 -7.20
N SER A 146 -0.39 10.98 -6.87
CA SER A 146 0.45 11.31 -5.70
C SER A 146 1.42 12.49 -5.96
N THR A 147 1.10 13.34 -6.94
CA THR A 147 1.83 14.59 -7.24
C THR A 147 0.99 15.79 -6.82
N LEU A 148 1.62 16.81 -6.23
CA LEU A 148 0.93 18.03 -5.81
C LEU A 148 0.46 18.92 -6.99
N GLN A 149 0.83 18.58 -8.23
CA GLN A 149 0.58 19.39 -9.42
C GLN A 149 -0.64 18.92 -10.25
N ASP A 150 -1.18 17.72 -9.99
CA ASP A 150 -2.41 17.26 -10.64
C ASP A 150 -3.63 17.59 -9.77
N GLU A 151 -4.06 18.84 -9.83
CA GLU A 151 -5.37 19.26 -9.29
C GLU A 151 -6.52 19.01 -10.28
N SER A 152 -6.21 18.60 -11.52
CA SER A 152 -7.21 18.42 -12.57
C SER A 152 -7.70 16.97 -12.62
N GLY A 153 -8.90 16.73 -12.08
CA GLY A 153 -9.68 15.53 -12.33
C GLY A 153 -9.42 14.34 -11.40
N LYS A 154 -9.76 14.49 -10.11
CA LYS A 154 -10.06 13.35 -9.22
C LYS A 154 -11.41 12.70 -9.58
N THR A 155 -11.65 12.39 -10.85
CA THR A 155 -12.84 11.64 -11.24
C THR A 155 -12.57 10.16 -10.95
N SER A 156 -12.96 9.72 -9.75
CA SER A 156 -13.01 8.32 -9.39
C SER A 156 -14.40 7.81 -9.78
N GLU A 157 -14.46 6.81 -10.67
CA GLU A 157 -15.72 6.14 -10.98
C GLU A 157 -15.90 5.02 -9.96
N LEU A 158 -16.99 5.07 -9.20
CA LEU A 158 -17.30 4.04 -8.20
C LEU A 158 -17.43 2.68 -8.88
N THR A 159 -16.86 1.67 -8.24
CA THR A 159 -16.86 0.30 -8.73
C THR A 159 -18.27 -0.25 -8.68
N LYS A 160 -18.69 -0.91 -9.75
CA LYS A 160 -19.96 -1.64 -9.76
C LYS A 160 -19.79 -2.96 -8.98
N PRO A 161 -20.60 -3.22 -7.94
CA PRO A 161 -20.47 -4.44 -7.13
C PRO A 161 -20.48 -5.73 -7.96
N GLU A 162 -21.32 -5.81 -8.99
CA GLU A 162 -21.43 -6.99 -9.86
C GLU A 162 -20.13 -7.31 -10.61
N GLU A 163 -19.38 -6.28 -11.02
CA GLU A 163 -18.09 -6.45 -11.71
C GLU A 163 -17.02 -6.95 -10.73
N ALA A 164 -16.97 -6.36 -9.52
CA ALA A 164 -16.05 -6.77 -8.45
C ALA A 164 -16.33 -8.20 -7.95
N ILE A 165 -17.60 -8.57 -7.77
CA ILE A 165 -18.02 -9.92 -7.38
C ILE A 165 -17.58 -10.94 -8.44
N ARG A 166 -17.83 -10.63 -9.72
CA ARG A 166 -17.42 -11.50 -10.82
C ARG A 166 -15.90 -11.65 -10.87
N PHE A 167 -15.18 -10.54 -10.81
CA PHE A 167 -13.73 -10.52 -10.81
C PHE A 167 -13.14 -11.37 -9.67
N ALA A 168 -13.59 -11.16 -8.44
CA ALA A 168 -13.10 -11.92 -7.28
C ALA A 168 -13.34 -13.43 -7.42
N LYS A 169 -14.53 -13.84 -7.91
CA LYS A 169 -14.86 -15.26 -8.12
C LYS A 169 -13.99 -15.92 -9.18
N GLU A 170 -13.76 -15.23 -10.28
CA GLU A 170 -13.04 -15.80 -11.43
C GLU A 170 -11.51 -15.77 -11.26
N THR A 171 -10.99 -14.74 -10.60
CA THR A 171 -9.54 -14.54 -10.40
C THR A 171 -9.01 -15.22 -9.16
N GLN A 172 -9.81 -15.30 -8.09
CA GLN A 172 -9.36 -15.77 -6.77
C GLN A 172 -8.11 -15.03 -6.26
N VAL A 173 -8.05 -13.71 -6.48
CA VAL A 173 -7.05 -12.84 -5.85
C VAL A 173 -7.12 -12.93 -4.32
N ASP A 174 -6.00 -12.68 -3.65
CA ASP A 174 -5.94 -12.77 -2.19
C ASP A 174 -6.59 -11.55 -1.53
N ILE A 175 -6.48 -10.39 -2.16
CA ILE A 175 -7.11 -9.13 -1.75
C ILE A 175 -7.58 -8.34 -2.98
N LEU A 176 -8.63 -7.54 -2.81
CA LEU A 176 -9.28 -6.81 -3.90
C LEU A 176 -9.27 -5.30 -3.65
N ALA A 177 -8.71 -4.54 -4.58
CA ALA A 177 -8.85 -3.10 -4.65
C ALA A 177 -10.11 -2.73 -5.45
N CYS A 178 -10.89 -1.80 -4.91
CA CYS A 178 -12.06 -1.22 -5.56
C CYS A 178 -12.05 0.30 -5.36
N SER A 179 -12.61 1.02 -6.32
CA SER A 179 -13.01 2.42 -6.11
C SER A 179 -14.34 2.50 -5.35
N PHE A 180 -14.32 3.09 -4.16
CA PHE A 180 -15.50 3.35 -3.33
C PHE A 180 -15.46 4.74 -2.68
N GLY A 181 -14.89 5.73 -3.37
CA GLY A 181 -14.93 7.14 -2.96
C GLY A 181 -13.61 7.77 -2.53
N SER A 182 -12.50 7.02 -2.56
CA SER A 182 -11.15 7.55 -2.37
C SER A 182 -10.44 7.84 -3.70
N ALA A 183 -9.41 8.68 -3.64
CA ALA A 183 -8.52 9.00 -4.75
C ALA A 183 -7.07 9.17 -4.27
N HIS A 184 -6.10 9.03 -5.16
CA HIS A 184 -4.71 9.34 -4.85
C HIS A 184 -4.48 10.85 -4.65
N GLY A 185 -3.48 11.19 -3.84
CA GLY A 185 -3.15 12.58 -3.52
C GLY A 185 -3.83 13.08 -2.23
N LEU A 186 -3.91 14.40 -2.07
CA LEU A 186 -4.77 15.04 -1.05
C LEU A 186 -5.99 15.65 -1.73
N SER A 187 -7.14 15.57 -1.08
CA SER A 187 -8.36 16.27 -1.53
C SER A 187 -8.54 17.61 -0.81
N LYS A 188 -9.08 18.61 -1.51
CA LYS A 188 -9.56 19.86 -0.89
C LYS A 188 -10.91 19.66 -0.21
N GLU A 189 -11.70 18.70 -0.70
CA GLU A 189 -13.00 18.35 -0.15
C GLU A 189 -12.89 17.03 0.65
N PRO A 190 -13.64 16.87 1.74
CA PRO A 190 -13.67 15.60 2.47
C PRO A 190 -14.09 14.44 1.55
N GLU A 191 -13.21 13.46 1.38
CA GLU A 191 -13.53 12.22 0.70
C GLU A 191 -14.37 11.35 1.65
N ILE A 192 -15.55 10.93 1.19
CA ILE A 192 -16.49 10.10 1.94
C ILE A 192 -16.54 8.74 1.26
N LEU A 193 -16.29 7.68 2.03
CA LEU A 193 -16.26 6.33 1.51
C LEU A 193 -17.68 5.77 1.41
N ASP A 194 -18.05 5.25 0.24
CA ASP A 194 -19.31 4.54 0.04
C ASP A 194 -19.14 3.06 0.43
N ILE A 195 -19.25 2.82 1.73
CA ILE A 195 -19.11 1.49 2.34
C ILE A 195 -20.16 0.49 1.83
N SER A 196 -21.30 0.98 1.33
CA SER A 196 -22.36 0.10 0.84
C SER A 196 -21.91 -0.78 -0.34
N ILE A 197 -20.95 -0.29 -1.14
CA ILE A 197 -20.31 -1.06 -2.23
C ILE A 197 -19.59 -2.29 -1.66
N LEU A 198 -18.79 -2.11 -0.62
CA LEU A 198 -18.02 -3.20 0.01
C LEU A 198 -18.95 -4.20 0.71
N GLU A 199 -20.00 -3.70 1.38
CA GLU A 199 -21.01 -4.53 2.02
C GLU A 199 -21.77 -5.39 1.01
N GLU A 200 -22.09 -4.83 -0.16
CA GLU A 200 -22.75 -5.58 -1.23
C GLU A 200 -21.84 -6.68 -1.78
N ILE A 201 -20.58 -6.37 -2.09
CA ILE A 201 -19.62 -7.37 -2.59
C ILE A 201 -19.45 -8.53 -1.60
N ARG A 202 -19.34 -8.23 -0.30
CA ARG A 202 -19.14 -9.24 0.76
C ARG A 202 -20.30 -10.21 0.96
N LYS A 203 -21.51 -9.86 0.52
CA LYS A 203 -22.63 -10.81 0.54
C LYS A 203 -22.41 -11.98 -0.43
N HIS A 204 -21.50 -11.84 -1.41
CA HIS A 204 -21.33 -12.79 -2.51
C HIS A 204 -19.93 -13.41 -2.61
N VAL A 205 -18.90 -12.79 -2.01
CA VAL A 205 -17.51 -13.27 -2.01
C VAL A 205 -16.82 -12.97 -0.67
N ASP A 206 -15.94 -13.86 -0.23
CA ASP A 206 -15.12 -13.69 0.98
C ASP A 206 -13.68 -13.32 0.58
N VAL A 207 -13.54 -12.11 0.02
CA VAL A 207 -12.22 -11.53 -0.32
C VAL A 207 -12.01 -10.27 0.54
N PRO A 208 -10.87 -10.14 1.24
CA PRO A 208 -10.53 -8.90 1.93
C PRO A 208 -10.28 -7.75 0.96
N PHE A 209 -10.55 -6.52 1.40
CA PHE A 209 -10.42 -5.34 0.55
C PHE A 209 -9.17 -4.51 0.80
N VAL A 210 -8.83 -3.68 -0.19
CA VAL A 210 -7.75 -2.71 -0.16
C VAL A 210 -8.30 -1.30 -0.34
N LEU A 211 -7.86 -0.38 0.50
CA LEU A 211 -8.15 1.05 0.37
C LEU A 211 -6.94 1.76 -0.24
N HIS A 212 -7.07 2.18 -1.50
CA HIS A 212 -6.13 3.08 -2.16
C HIS A 212 -6.48 4.53 -1.81
N GLY A 213 -5.51 5.43 -1.90
CA GLY A 213 -5.75 6.83 -1.56
C GLY A 213 -6.03 7.05 -0.07
N GLY A 214 -5.32 6.36 0.83
CA GLY A 214 -5.48 6.53 2.28
C GLY A 214 -5.02 7.89 2.80
N SER A 215 -4.28 8.66 2.00
CA SER A 215 -3.69 9.92 2.42
C SER A 215 -4.74 11.03 2.58
N GLY A 216 -4.75 11.69 3.73
CA GLY A 216 -5.71 12.76 4.03
C GLY A 216 -7.12 12.29 4.44
N LEU A 217 -7.42 10.99 4.41
CA LEU A 217 -8.67 10.47 4.93
C LEU A 217 -8.72 10.60 6.47
N PRO A 218 -9.84 11.08 7.04
CA PRO A 218 -9.98 11.16 8.49
C PRO A 218 -10.05 9.75 9.10
N GLN A 219 -9.60 9.64 10.35
CA GLN A 219 -9.57 8.36 11.08
C GLN A 219 -10.93 7.65 11.09
N THR A 220 -12.04 8.40 11.15
CA THR A 220 -13.40 7.85 11.12
C THR A 220 -13.69 7.08 9.83
N GLU A 221 -13.26 7.57 8.67
CA GLU A 221 -13.45 6.89 7.38
C GLU A 221 -12.55 5.65 7.29
N ILE A 222 -11.30 5.74 7.75
CA ILE A 222 -10.42 4.58 7.86
C ILE A 222 -11.04 3.48 8.72
N LYS A 223 -11.63 3.82 9.88
CA LYS A 223 -12.28 2.84 10.76
C LYS A 223 -13.52 2.21 10.13
N LYS A 224 -14.32 2.98 9.40
CA LYS A 224 -15.46 2.44 8.64
C LYS A 224 -15.00 1.44 7.59
N ALA A 225 -13.98 1.78 6.82
CA ALA A 225 -13.42 0.90 5.78
C ALA A 225 -12.90 -0.42 6.37
N ILE A 226 -12.15 -0.34 7.48
CA ILE A 226 -11.65 -1.54 8.18
C ILE A 226 -12.81 -2.40 8.68
N SER A 227 -13.85 -1.79 9.27
CA SER A 227 -15.05 -2.52 9.72
C SER A 227 -15.78 -3.20 8.56
N ALA A 228 -15.70 -2.62 7.37
CA ALA A 228 -16.26 -3.16 6.13
C ALA A 228 -15.39 -4.24 5.47
N GLY A 229 -14.23 -4.59 6.05
CA GLY A 229 -13.38 -5.69 5.56
C GLY A 229 -12.11 -5.25 4.85
N VAL A 230 -11.75 -3.96 4.92
CA VAL A 230 -10.44 -3.48 4.41
C VAL A 230 -9.31 -3.98 5.33
N VAL A 231 -8.32 -4.65 4.72
CA VAL A 231 -7.15 -5.21 5.42
C VAL A 231 -5.84 -4.56 5.01
N LYS A 232 -5.80 -3.78 3.93
CA LYS A 232 -4.62 -3.04 3.46
C LYS A 232 -5.01 -1.61 3.11
N ILE A 233 -4.19 -0.64 3.52
CA ILE A 233 -4.39 0.79 3.22
C ILE A 233 -3.10 1.39 2.68
N ASN A 234 -3.18 2.06 1.53
CA ASN A 234 -2.02 2.66 0.88
C ASN A 234 -1.81 4.12 1.33
N PHE A 235 -0.60 4.46 1.76
CA PHE A 235 -0.19 5.81 2.17
C PHE A 235 1.09 6.22 1.41
N ASN A 236 1.06 7.42 0.80
CA ASN A 236 2.20 7.90 0.01
C ASN A 236 2.37 9.42 0.13
N THR A 237 1.34 10.19 -0.24
CA THR A 237 1.42 11.64 -0.38
C THR A 237 1.90 12.33 0.90
N GLU A 238 1.35 11.94 2.06
CA GLU A 238 1.74 12.52 3.34
C GLU A 238 3.20 12.22 3.71
N LEU A 239 3.74 11.05 3.32
CA LEU A 239 5.16 10.73 3.56
C LEU A 239 6.06 11.63 2.70
N ARG A 240 5.72 11.84 1.43
CA ARG A 240 6.47 12.73 0.52
C ARG A 240 6.45 14.17 1.02
N MET A 241 5.29 14.63 1.51
CA MET A 241 5.13 15.97 2.09
C MET A 241 5.99 16.12 3.33
N ALA A 242 5.90 15.18 4.27
CA ALA A 242 6.67 15.21 5.51
C ALA A 242 8.19 15.19 5.27
N TRP A 243 8.66 14.33 4.37
CA TRP A 243 10.07 14.28 3.99
C TRP A 243 10.53 15.59 3.34
N THR A 244 9.76 16.11 2.38
CA THR A 244 10.07 17.38 1.69
C THR A 244 10.07 18.56 2.66
N GLU A 245 9.11 18.63 3.57
CA GLU A 245 9.04 19.67 4.59
C GLU A 245 10.25 19.60 5.52
N GLY A 246 10.62 18.40 6.00
CA GLY A 246 11.75 18.24 6.90
C GLY A 246 13.08 18.67 6.28
N ILE A 247 13.29 18.39 4.98
CA ILE A 247 14.47 18.93 4.26
C ILE A 247 14.44 20.46 4.21
N LYS A 248 13.29 21.04 3.82
CA LYS A 248 13.15 22.50 3.72
C LYS A 248 13.39 23.20 5.05
N GLU A 249 12.78 22.70 6.13
CA GLU A 249 12.96 23.23 7.48
C GLU A 249 14.43 23.19 7.90
N TYR A 250 15.11 22.05 7.69
CA TYR A 250 16.50 21.89 8.06
C TYR A 250 17.42 22.84 7.28
N LEU A 251 17.28 22.90 5.96
CA LEU A 251 18.15 23.72 5.09
C LEU A 251 17.88 25.22 5.23
N ASN A 252 16.66 25.63 5.60
CA ASN A 252 16.36 27.03 5.92
C ASN A 252 17.13 27.51 7.16
N GLN A 253 17.43 26.60 8.10
CA GLN A 253 18.17 26.91 9.33
C GLN A 253 19.67 26.62 9.20
N ASN A 254 20.05 25.68 8.33
CA ASN A 254 21.41 25.16 8.19
C ASN A 254 21.86 25.19 6.72
N SER A 255 21.73 26.32 6.04
CA SER A 255 21.89 26.45 4.58
C SER A 255 23.28 26.11 4.02
N GLN A 256 24.30 26.03 4.89
CA GLN A 256 25.67 25.67 4.55
C GLN A 256 26.01 24.22 4.91
N ASP A 257 25.11 23.47 5.54
CA ASP A 257 25.36 22.06 5.84
C ASP A 257 25.22 21.24 4.55
N ILE A 258 26.31 20.58 4.19
CA ILE A 258 26.43 19.74 2.99
C ILE A 258 26.48 18.25 3.33
N VAL A 259 26.37 17.89 4.62
CA VAL A 259 26.45 16.51 5.11
C VAL A 259 25.07 15.84 4.93
N PRO A 260 24.90 14.91 3.98
CA PRO A 260 23.58 14.40 3.62
C PRO A 260 22.85 13.71 4.78
N VAL A 261 23.59 12.99 5.64
CA VAL A 261 22.97 12.28 6.77
C VAL A 261 22.29 13.23 7.77
N ASN A 262 22.83 14.44 7.97
CA ASN A 262 22.21 15.44 8.86
C ASN A 262 20.88 15.93 8.28
N ILE A 263 20.85 16.19 6.97
CA ILE A 263 19.68 16.64 6.22
C ILE A 263 18.60 15.56 6.22
N LEU A 264 18.98 14.33 5.83
CA LEU A 264 18.05 13.20 5.73
C LEU A 264 17.48 12.81 7.09
N THR A 265 18.28 12.85 8.16
CA THR A 265 17.79 12.53 9.53
C THR A 265 16.62 13.44 9.93
N HIS A 266 16.66 14.73 9.59
CA HIS A 266 15.55 15.65 9.92
C HIS A 266 14.30 15.38 9.09
N ALA A 267 14.47 15.03 7.81
CA ALA A 267 13.37 14.60 6.94
C ALA A 267 12.72 13.31 7.45
N ASP A 268 13.53 12.33 7.83
CA ASP A 268 13.10 11.04 8.34
C ASP A 268 12.33 11.15 9.66
N LEU A 269 12.71 12.06 10.55
CA LEU A 269 11.95 12.32 11.79
C LEU A 269 10.53 12.82 11.55
N LYS A 270 10.30 13.55 10.45
CA LYS A 270 8.95 13.97 10.04
C LYS A 270 8.17 12.79 9.45
N VAL A 271 8.84 11.97 8.63
CA VAL A 271 8.25 10.73 8.08
C VAL A 271 7.85 9.76 9.20
N GLU A 272 8.70 9.57 10.20
CA GLU A 272 8.43 8.71 11.37
C GLU A 272 7.11 9.09 12.06
N LYS A 273 6.84 10.38 12.25
CA LYS A 273 5.59 10.86 12.85
C LYS A 273 4.37 10.48 12.02
N VAL A 274 4.45 10.64 10.70
CA VAL A 274 3.36 10.24 9.78
C VAL A 274 3.17 8.74 9.81
N VAL A 275 4.24 7.95 9.73
CA VAL A 275 4.16 6.48 9.79
C VAL A 275 3.51 6.03 11.11
N GLU A 276 3.91 6.62 12.24
CA GLU A 276 3.31 6.30 13.53
C GLU A 276 1.82 6.62 13.58
N GLU A 277 1.41 7.79 13.10
CA GLU A 277 0.00 8.17 13.01
C GLU A 277 -0.79 7.16 12.16
N LYS A 278 -0.32 6.86 10.94
CA LYS A 278 -1.05 5.97 10.02
C LYS A 278 -1.13 4.55 10.53
N VAL A 279 -0.07 4.03 11.17
CA VAL A 279 -0.11 2.71 11.84
C VAL A 279 -1.19 2.71 12.91
N ARG A 280 -1.27 3.74 13.77
CA ARG A 280 -2.30 3.84 14.82
C ARG A 280 -3.71 3.92 14.25
N MET A 281 -3.90 4.62 13.13
CA MET A 281 -5.20 4.66 12.44
C MET A 281 -5.63 3.27 11.94
N CYS A 282 -4.68 2.40 11.56
CA CYS A 282 -4.95 1.07 11.07
C CYS A 282 -5.27 0.02 12.16
N ILE A 283 -4.99 0.31 13.43
CA ILE A 283 -5.17 -0.63 14.55
C ILE A 283 -6.46 -0.32 15.28
N ASN A 284 -7.36 -1.29 15.42
CA ASN A 284 -8.52 -1.21 16.29
C ASN A 284 -8.07 -1.31 17.75
N SER A 285 -8.43 -0.29 18.53
CA SER A 285 -8.16 -0.22 19.96
C SER A 285 -9.36 -0.84 20.68
N GLU A 286 -9.50 -2.16 20.64
CA GLU A 286 -10.36 -2.86 21.60
C GLU A 286 -9.64 -2.95 22.96
#